data_AF-E1ZDK1-F1
#
_entry.id   AF-E1ZDK1-F1
#
_cell.length_a   1.000
_cell.length_b   1.000
_cell.length_c   1.000
_cell.angle_alpha   90.00
_cell.angle_beta   90.00
_cell.angle_gamma   90.00
#
_symmetry.space_group_name_H-M   'P 1'
#
loop_
_entity.id
_entity.type
_entity.pdbx_description
1 polymer ?
#
loop_
_entity_poly.entity_id
_entity_poly.type
_entity_poly.pdbx_seq_one_letter_code
_entity_poly.pdbx_strand_id
1 'polypeptide(L)'
;MKRSRDDEGEVEEALHQLQGTLERGFEHKLRALDKVISLIDPSDDQYVIQRALVNGDAAFYVTELLADATAGAKAAEAVAAVCRHAAPSMARLATGPLVGLDSSVERVSLNPCQSDFVDSGAVAALVPMALQRSEAAREAAAEALAALCSFNQEGKLAYLEGLVQALTQQQQLEVRPTGGCSRRELPLVFAPVGAATLELLDALIDGMECGGEAAAQQLDLLLVPLLAELRAGRGRPASQAAVSLLGTLCERRPELAAELRAAGAVAGVAQHLLHGSQEVQDVAARALWLLAKDDKKCLAAEQGLLGCEASALARMLVQLIEVADAEEARQREEEDGGAGSGAEGDAPGGAAGVVGGPPAADICHAEEASALLKALAAAHPEVEQLVEEREVPIARHSSQKCCIQ
;
A
#
# COMPACT_ATOMS: atom_id res chain seq x y z
N MET A 1 -41.75 -11.24 7.66
CA MET A 1 -42.41 -10.19 8.46
C MET A 1 -42.34 -10.39 9.98
N LYS A 2 -42.07 -11.59 10.52
CA LYS A 2 -41.78 -11.72 11.98
C LYS A 2 -40.33 -11.37 12.33
N ARG A 3 -39.34 -11.83 11.54
CA ARG A 3 -37.91 -11.52 11.77
C ARG A 3 -37.61 -10.02 11.85
N SER A 4 -38.12 -9.22 10.91
CA SER A 4 -37.82 -7.78 10.87
C SER A 4 -38.22 -6.97 12.11
N ARG A 5 -39.24 -7.40 12.88
CA ARG A 5 -39.64 -6.70 14.11
C ARG A 5 -38.79 -7.09 15.32
N ASP A 6 -38.30 -8.33 15.33
CA ASP A 6 -37.41 -8.79 16.39
C ASP A 6 -36.04 -8.11 16.20
N ASP A 7 -35.58 -7.97 14.95
CA ASP A 7 -34.33 -7.30 14.61
C ASP A 7 -34.31 -5.80 15.00
N GLU A 8 -35.41 -5.06 14.77
CA GLU A 8 -35.53 -3.64 15.16
C GLU A 8 -35.33 -3.44 16.68
N GLY A 9 -35.94 -4.29 17.51
CA GLY A 9 -35.81 -4.22 18.96
C GLY A 9 -34.37 -4.52 19.43
N GLU A 10 -33.68 -5.45 18.77
CA GLU A 10 -32.29 -5.75 19.10
C GLU A 10 -31.32 -4.63 18.71
N VAL A 11 -31.58 -3.93 17.60
CA VAL A 11 -30.82 -2.73 17.19
C VAL A 11 -31.01 -1.61 18.20
N GLU A 12 -32.25 -1.30 18.59
CA GLU A 12 -32.54 -0.28 19.61
C GLU A 12 -31.85 -0.60 20.94
N GLU A 13 -31.86 -1.86 21.36
CA GLU A 13 -31.14 -2.31 22.56
C GLU A 13 -29.63 -2.08 22.44
N ALA A 14 -29.03 -2.48 21.30
CA ALA A 14 -27.60 -2.30 21.05
C ALA A 14 -27.19 -0.82 21.07
N LEU A 15 -28.01 0.06 20.46
CA LEU A 15 -27.81 1.50 20.45
C LEU A 15 -27.90 2.11 21.86
N HIS A 16 -28.91 1.71 22.64
CA HIS A 16 -29.02 2.15 24.03
C HIS A 16 -27.84 1.68 24.89
N GLN A 17 -27.35 0.47 24.65
CA GLN A 17 -26.15 -0.03 25.32
C GLN A 17 -24.92 0.81 24.92
N LEU A 18 -24.69 1.05 23.63
CA LEU A 18 -23.59 1.89 23.12
C LEU A 18 -23.63 3.30 23.73
N GLN A 19 -24.79 3.97 23.68
CA GLN A 19 -24.95 5.31 24.24
C GLN A 19 -24.59 5.36 25.73
N GLY A 20 -24.97 4.32 26.48
CA GLY A 20 -24.66 4.20 27.90
C GLY A 20 -23.19 3.90 28.21
N THR A 21 -22.35 3.59 27.22
CA THR A 21 -20.97 3.11 27.48
C THR A 21 -19.94 4.21 27.71
N LEU A 22 -20.18 5.44 27.26
CA LEU A 22 -19.22 6.54 27.38
C LEU A 22 -18.84 6.84 28.84
N GLU A 23 -19.78 6.65 29.77
CA GLU A 23 -19.59 6.91 31.21
C GLU A 23 -19.34 5.63 32.04
N ARG A 24 -19.39 4.45 31.41
CA ARG A 24 -19.37 3.16 32.12
C ARG A 24 -18.01 2.46 32.04
N GLY A 25 -17.82 1.49 32.93
CA GLY A 25 -16.61 0.68 32.99
C GLY A 25 -16.39 -0.19 31.75
N PHE A 26 -15.13 -0.55 31.52
CA PHE A 26 -14.64 -1.30 30.36
C PHE A 26 -15.50 -2.52 29.94
N GLU A 27 -15.93 -3.37 30.89
CA GLU A 27 -16.72 -4.55 30.55
C GLU A 27 -18.04 -4.21 29.84
N HIS A 28 -18.64 -3.06 30.14
CA HIS A 28 -19.88 -2.63 29.48
C HIS A 28 -19.59 -2.18 28.05
N LYS A 29 -18.45 -1.51 27.82
CA LYS A 29 -17.97 -1.11 26.48
C LYS A 29 -17.82 -2.34 25.59
N LEU A 30 -17.11 -3.37 26.08
CA LEU A 30 -16.92 -4.61 25.33
C LEU A 30 -18.24 -5.31 24.99
N ARG A 31 -19.14 -5.47 25.97
CA ARG A 31 -20.43 -6.13 25.73
C ARG A 31 -21.29 -5.39 24.71
N ALA A 32 -21.31 -4.06 24.76
CA ALA A 32 -22.04 -3.26 23.79
C ALA A 32 -21.46 -3.42 22.37
N LEU A 33 -20.14 -3.39 22.23
CA LEU A 33 -19.45 -3.60 20.94
C LEU A 33 -19.66 -5.03 20.41
N ASP A 34 -19.58 -6.05 21.28
CA ASP A 34 -19.88 -7.44 20.92
C ASP A 34 -21.33 -7.58 20.42
N LYS A 35 -22.28 -6.91 21.07
CA LYS A 35 -23.67 -6.92 20.63
C LYS A 35 -23.80 -6.33 19.23
N VAL A 36 -23.19 -5.16 18.97
CA VAL A 36 -23.17 -4.54 17.63
C VAL A 36 -22.60 -5.48 16.57
N ILE A 37 -21.43 -6.08 16.83
CA ILE A 37 -20.79 -7.02 15.89
C ILE A 37 -21.70 -8.23 15.62
N SER A 38 -22.31 -8.79 16.67
CA SER A 38 -23.16 -9.99 16.56
C SER A 38 -24.44 -9.78 15.76
N LEU A 39 -24.89 -8.53 15.60
CA LEU A 39 -26.08 -8.18 14.82
C LEU A 39 -25.81 -8.13 13.32
N ILE A 40 -24.55 -7.99 12.89
CA ILE A 40 -24.22 -7.86 11.48
C ILE A 40 -24.25 -9.22 10.78
N ASP A 41 -25.22 -9.40 9.89
CA ASP A 41 -25.29 -10.57 9.01
C ASP A 41 -24.50 -10.29 7.72
N PRO A 42 -23.39 -11.02 7.44
CA PRO A 42 -22.60 -10.82 6.23
C PRO A 42 -23.36 -11.22 4.95
N SER A 43 -24.51 -11.89 5.06
CA SER A 43 -25.35 -12.26 3.92
C SER A 43 -26.41 -11.20 3.57
N ASP A 44 -26.62 -10.19 4.42
CA ASP A 44 -27.59 -9.12 4.18
C ASP A 44 -27.09 -8.11 3.15
N ASP A 45 -27.52 -8.28 1.90
CA ASP A 45 -27.16 -7.38 0.80
C ASP A 45 -27.95 -6.07 0.76
N GLN A 46 -28.94 -5.91 1.64
CA GLN A 46 -29.69 -4.67 1.81
C GLN A 46 -29.12 -3.78 2.93
N TYR A 47 -28.19 -4.30 3.73
CA TYR A 47 -27.55 -3.60 4.85
C TYR A 47 -28.56 -3.03 5.85
N VAL A 48 -29.64 -3.74 6.14
CA VAL A 48 -30.77 -3.25 6.97
C VAL A 48 -30.27 -2.90 8.37
N ILE A 49 -29.53 -3.82 9.00
CA ILE A 49 -29.02 -3.64 10.35
C ILE A 49 -27.93 -2.56 10.40
N GLN A 50 -26.97 -2.60 9.48
CA GLN A 50 -25.91 -1.58 9.40
C GLN A 50 -26.51 -0.18 9.27
N ARG A 51 -27.50 0.00 8.37
CA ARG A 51 -28.20 1.28 8.19
C ARG A 51 -28.94 1.71 9.45
N ALA A 52 -29.65 0.79 10.10
CA ALA A 52 -30.39 1.09 11.32
C ALA A 52 -29.46 1.52 12.46
N LEU A 53 -28.31 0.86 12.61
CA LEU A 53 -27.29 1.24 13.58
C LEU A 53 -26.74 2.64 13.30
N VAL A 54 -26.37 2.93 12.05
CA VAL A 54 -25.82 4.24 11.68
C VAL A 54 -26.86 5.36 11.81
N ASN A 55 -28.11 5.12 11.42
CA ASN A 55 -29.22 6.06 11.63
C ASN A 55 -29.49 6.35 13.12
N GLY A 56 -29.03 5.47 14.02
CA GLY A 56 -29.08 5.62 15.46
C GLY A 56 -27.79 6.16 16.09
N ASP A 57 -26.93 6.81 15.30
CA ASP A 57 -25.65 7.40 15.72
C ASP A 57 -24.60 6.38 16.19
N ALA A 58 -24.69 5.09 15.82
CA ALA A 58 -23.67 4.11 16.18
C ALA A 58 -22.26 4.52 15.71
N ALA A 59 -22.15 5.18 14.55
CA ALA A 59 -20.87 5.64 14.00
C ALA A 59 -20.14 6.60 14.97
N PHE A 60 -20.88 7.55 15.57
CA PHE A 60 -20.35 8.47 16.57
C PHE A 60 -19.85 7.73 17.82
N TYR A 61 -20.72 6.90 18.43
CA TYR A 61 -20.36 6.22 19.68
C TYR A 61 -19.21 5.23 19.52
N VAL A 62 -19.18 4.47 18.42
CA VAL A 62 -18.10 3.53 18.14
C VAL A 62 -16.78 4.29 17.87
N THR A 63 -16.84 5.42 17.16
CA THR A 63 -15.65 6.24 16.88
C THR A 63 -15.05 6.83 18.14
N GLU A 64 -15.86 7.34 19.07
CA GLU A 64 -15.39 7.82 20.38
C GLU A 64 -14.66 6.70 21.17
N LEU A 65 -15.13 5.46 21.05
CA LEU A 65 -14.51 4.31 21.72
C LEU A 65 -13.18 3.86 21.08
N LEU A 66 -12.85 4.30 19.86
CA LEU A 66 -11.55 4.00 19.23
C LEU A 66 -10.38 4.63 20.01
N ALA A 67 -10.61 5.77 20.67
CA ALA A 67 -9.62 6.44 21.51
C ALA A 67 -9.42 5.77 22.88
N ASP A 68 -10.29 4.82 23.25
CA ASP A 68 -10.21 4.12 24.53
C ASP A 68 -9.09 3.07 24.53
N ALA A 69 -8.13 3.18 25.45
CA ALA A 69 -6.98 2.28 25.52
C ALA A 69 -7.35 0.81 25.79
N THR A 70 -8.53 0.55 26.36
CA THR A 70 -9.01 -0.79 26.71
C THR A 70 -9.96 -1.35 25.67
N ALA A 71 -10.85 -0.52 25.11
CA ALA A 71 -11.88 -0.94 24.16
C ALA A 71 -11.54 -0.66 22.68
N GLY A 72 -10.48 0.10 22.38
CA GLY A 72 -10.18 0.59 21.03
C GLY A 72 -10.05 -0.50 19.96
N ALA A 73 -9.36 -1.59 20.26
CA ALA A 73 -9.24 -2.72 19.31
C ALA A 73 -10.62 -3.32 18.99
N LYS A 74 -11.47 -3.47 20.01
CA LYS A 74 -12.83 -3.99 19.85
C LYS A 74 -13.74 -3.01 19.10
N ALA A 75 -13.55 -1.71 19.32
CA ALA A 75 -14.24 -0.68 18.56
C ALA A 75 -13.83 -0.73 17.09
N ALA A 76 -12.55 -0.97 16.79
CA ALA A 76 -12.08 -1.17 15.42
C ALA A 76 -12.70 -2.42 14.77
N GLU A 77 -12.81 -3.55 15.49
CA GLU A 77 -13.55 -4.73 15.01
C GLU A 77 -15.02 -4.39 14.68
N ALA A 78 -15.68 -3.56 15.51
CA ALA A 78 -17.05 -3.11 15.25
C ALA A 78 -17.14 -2.23 14.00
N VAL A 79 -16.20 -1.29 13.80
CA VAL A 79 -16.09 -0.50 12.55
C VAL A 79 -15.94 -1.44 11.36
N ALA A 80 -15.02 -2.41 11.44
CA ALA A 80 -14.78 -3.37 10.38
C ALA A 80 -16.03 -4.20 10.05
N ALA A 81 -16.76 -4.66 11.07
CA ALA A 81 -17.99 -5.43 10.90
C ALA A 81 -19.07 -4.59 10.20
N VAL A 82 -19.34 -3.36 10.66
CA VAL A 82 -20.38 -2.49 10.09
C VAL A 82 -20.02 -2.03 8.67
N CYS A 83 -18.74 -1.79 8.38
CA CYS A 83 -18.29 -1.28 7.08
C CYS A 83 -17.98 -2.38 6.05
N ARG A 84 -17.97 -3.65 6.44
CA ARG A 84 -17.71 -4.76 5.50
C ARG A 84 -18.84 -4.88 4.48
N HIS A 85 -18.49 -5.17 3.23
CA HIS A 85 -19.47 -5.48 2.19
C HIS A 85 -20.16 -6.80 2.46
N ALA A 86 -21.44 -6.88 2.09
CA ALA A 86 -22.17 -8.13 2.12
C ALA A 86 -21.53 -9.14 1.14
N ALA A 87 -21.46 -10.42 1.53
CA ALA A 87 -20.88 -11.50 0.73
C ALA A 87 -21.52 -11.61 -0.68
N PRO A 88 -22.84 -11.47 -0.87
CA PRO A 88 -23.43 -11.44 -2.22
C PRO A 88 -22.93 -10.27 -3.08
N SER A 89 -22.69 -9.10 -2.49
CA SER A 89 -22.15 -7.94 -3.21
C SER A 89 -20.71 -8.19 -3.68
N MET A 90 -19.87 -8.76 -2.82
CA MET A 90 -18.50 -9.15 -3.19
C MET A 90 -18.47 -10.26 -4.24
N ALA A 91 -19.36 -11.25 -4.13
CA ALA A 91 -19.46 -12.32 -5.14
C ALA A 91 -19.82 -11.76 -6.52
N ARG A 92 -20.75 -10.79 -6.59
CA ARG A 92 -21.10 -10.11 -7.85
C ARG A 92 -19.91 -9.39 -8.47
N LEU A 93 -19.11 -8.68 -7.66
CA LEU A 93 -17.88 -8.00 -8.12
C LEU A 93 -16.83 -8.99 -8.65
N ALA A 94 -16.68 -10.14 -7.98
CA ALA A 94 -15.72 -11.15 -8.39
C ALA A 94 -16.08 -11.84 -9.72
N THR A 95 -17.38 -11.94 -10.05
CA THR A 95 -17.86 -12.62 -11.26
C THR A 95 -17.72 -11.83 -12.57
N GLY A 96 -17.28 -10.56 -12.53
CA GLY A 96 -16.98 -9.78 -13.72
C GLY A 96 -17.38 -8.30 -13.60
N PRO A 97 -17.06 -7.49 -14.63
CA PRO A 97 -17.42 -6.07 -14.65
C PRO A 97 -18.93 -5.94 -14.45
N LEU A 98 -19.31 -5.15 -13.46
CA LEU A 98 -20.69 -4.97 -13.03
C LEU A 98 -21.56 -4.51 -14.22
N VAL A 99 -22.21 -5.46 -14.89
CA VAL A 99 -23.13 -5.17 -15.99
C VAL A 99 -24.30 -4.40 -15.40
N GLY A 100 -24.35 -3.08 -15.62
CA GLY A 100 -25.42 -2.20 -15.15
C GLY A 100 -25.06 -1.24 -14.01
N LEU A 101 -23.83 -1.26 -13.49
CA LEU A 101 -23.27 -0.08 -12.81
C LEU A 101 -22.51 0.68 -13.88
N ASP A 102 -23.08 1.80 -14.33
CA ASP A 102 -22.42 2.69 -15.29
C ASP A 102 -20.98 2.91 -14.83
N SER A 103 -20.04 2.83 -15.76
CA SER A 103 -18.58 2.86 -15.54
C SER A 103 -18.07 4.11 -14.81
N SER A 104 -18.96 5.03 -14.41
CA SER A 104 -18.74 6.05 -13.38
C SER A 104 -18.96 5.47 -11.97
N VAL A 105 -18.32 4.33 -11.65
CA VAL A 105 -18.19 3.77 -10.29
C VAL A 105 -17.48 4.75 -9.34
N GLU A 106 -16.97 5.86 -9.89
CA GLU A 106 -16.22 6.97 -9.30
C GLU A 106 -16.70 7.52 -7.95
N ARG A 107 -17.92 7.21 -7.45
CA ARG A 107 -18.47 7.91 -6.27
C ARG A 107 -19.36 7.15 -5.30
N VAL A 108 -19.67 5.87 -5.53
CA VAL A 108 -20.67 5.19 -4.67
C VAL A 108 -20.00 4.10 -3.85
N SER A 109 -19.81 4.39 -2.56
CA SER A 109 -19.49 3.39 -1.53
C SER A 109 -20.48 2.23 -1.62
N LEU A 110 -19.98 1.02 -1.86
CA LEU A 110 -20.86 -0.16 -1.99
C LEU A 110 -21.57 -0.51 -0.67
N ASN A 111 -20.95 -0.18 0.46
CA ASN A 111 -21.60 -0.23 1.76
C ASN A 111 -21.96 1.22 2.15
N PRO A 112 -23.26 1.53 2.33
CA PRO A 112 -23.73 2.89 2.56
C PRO A 112 -23.28 3.47 3.91
N CYS A 113 -22.84 2.64 4.85
CA CYS A 113 -22.42 3.07 6.18
C CYS A 113 -20.96 3.55 6.23
N GLN A 114 -20.17 3.34 5.17
CA GLN A 114 -18.75 3.70 5.17
C GLN A 114 -18.55 5.21 5.31
N SER A 115 -19.32 6.04 4.60
CA SER A 115 -19.19 7.50 4.68
C SER A 115 -19.51 8.04 6.07
N ASP A 116 -20.55 7.54 6.75
CA ASP A 116 -20.89 8.01 8.10
C ASP A 116 -19.77 7.78 9.13
N PHE A 117 -19.02 6.69 9.01
CA PHE A 117 -17.83 6.46 9.85
C PHE A 117 -16.64 7.35 9.46
N VAL A 118 -16.45 7.61 8.17
CA VAL A 118 -15.42 8.55 7.70
C VAL A 118 -15.73 9.97 8.23
N ASP A 119 -16.97 10.43 8.07
CA ASP A 119 -17.46 11.72 8.57
C ASP A 119 -17.39 11.84 10.10
N SER A 120 -17.58 10.73 10.80
CA SER A 120 -17.42 10.68 12.27
C SER A 120 -15.95 10.75 12.72
N GLY A 121 -14.98 10.68 11.80
CA GLY A 121 -13.56 10.75 12.10
C GLY A 121 -12.90 9.40 12.44
N ALA A 122 -13.54 8.27 12.10
CA ALA A 122 -13.01 6.94 12.43
C ALA A 122 -11.61 6.71 11.84
N VAL A 123 -11.37 7.17 10.60
CA VAL A 123 -10.07 7.02 9.94
C VAL A 123 -8.95 7.73 10.72
N ALA A 124 -9.21 8.95 11.19
CA ALA A 124 -8.22 9.73 11.96
C ALA A 124 -7.86 9.03 13.29
N ALA A 125 -8.81 8.31 13.91
CA ALA A 125 -8.55 7.52 15.12
C ALA A 125 -7.84 6.18 14.82
N LEU A 126 -8.16 5.54 13.68
CA LEU A 126 -7.60 4.24 13.28
C LEU A 126 -6.16 4.33 12.77
N VAL A 127 -5.77 5.41 12.09
CA VAL A 127 -4.40 5.56 11.54
C VAL A 127 -3.32 5.46 12.63
N PRO A 128 -3.39 6.23 13.75
CA PRO A 128 -2.43 6.06 14.83
C PRO A 128 -2.46 4.64 15.41
N MET A 129 -3.64 4.00 15.49
CA MET A 129 -3.81 2.64 16.00
C MET A 129 -3.11 1.60 15.11
N ALA A 130 -3.21 1.72 13.78
CA ALA A 130 -2.51 0.89 12.81
C ALA A 130 -0.97 1.01 12.88
N LEU A 131 -0.47 2.11 13.45
CA LEU A 131 0.96 2.35 13.66
C LEU A 131 1.44 2.02 15.09
N GLN A 132 0.56 1.52 15.96
CA GLN A 132 0.93 1.12 17.33
C GLN A 132 1.74 -0.18 17.37
N ARG A 133 2.43 -0.38 18.51
CA ARG A 133 3.16 -1.63 18.80
C ARG A 133 2.27 -2.81 19.18
N SER A 134 1.03 -2.54 19.58
CA SER A 134 0.07 -3.59 19.94
C SER A 134 -0.40 -4.31 18.68
N GLU A 135 0.00 -5.57 18.51
CA GLU A 135 -0.32 -6.39 17.33
C GLU A 135 -1.84 -6.51 17.13
N ALA A 136 -2.58 -6.86 18.19
CA ALA A 136 -4.04 -6.99 18.12
C ALA A 136 -4.73 -5.67 17.76
N ALA A 137 -4.27 -4.53 18.29
CA ALA A 137 -4.85 -3.22 17.95
C ALA A 137 -4.54 -2.84 16.50
N ARG A 138 -3.31 -3.13 16.04
CA ARG A 138 -2.90 -2.89 14.66
C ARG A 138 -3.69 -3.74 13.67
N GLU A 139 -3.87 -5.03 13.95
CA GLU A 139 -4.65 -5.94 13.10
C GLU A 139 -6.11 -5.48 13.00
N ALA A 140 -6.74 -5.19 14.13
CA ALA A 140 -8.12 -4.68 14.16
C ALA A 140 -8.24 -3.34 13.41
N ALA A 141 -7.27 -2.43 13.56
CA ALA A 141 -7.25 -1.17 12.85
C ALA A 141 -7.05 -1.34 11.34
N ALA A 142 -6.15 -2.25 10.92
CA ALA A 142 -5.91 -2.55 9.52
C ALA A 142 -7.16 -3.15 8.86
N GLU A 143 -7.85 -4.06 9.54
CA GLU A 143 -9.11 -4.64 9.05
C GLU A 143 -10.21 -3.58 8.94
N ALA A 144 -10.33 -2.68 9.93
CA ALA A 144 -11.28 -1.57 9.89
C ALA A 144 -10.98 -0.58 8.75
N LEU A 145 -9.72 -0.21 8.55
CA LEU A 145 -9.29 0.68 7.47
C LEU A 145 -9.52 0.03 6.09
N ALA A 146 -9.22 -1.26 5.95
CA ALA A 146 -9.49 -2.00 4.73
C ALA A 146 -11.00 -2.03 4.42
N ALA A 147 -11.84 -2.27 5.43
CA ALA A 147 -13.29 -2.22 5.29
C ALA A 147 -13.79 -0.81 4.92
N LEU A 148 -13.29 0.24 5.57
CA LEU A 148 -13.67 1.63 5.30
C LEU A 148 -13.25 2.12 3.90
N CYS A 149 -12.08 1.69 3.41
CA CYS A 149 -11.53 2.11 2.13
C CYS A 149 -12.02 1.26 0.94
N SER A 150 -12.60 0.09 1.20
CA SER A 150 -13.05 -0.83 0.15
C SER A 150 -14.16 -0.19 -0.70
N PHE A 151 -13.85 0.12 -1.96
CA PHE A 151 -14.73 0.82 -2.90
C PHE A 151 -15.26 2.18 -2.40
N ASN A 152 -14.55 2.83 -1.47
CA ASN A 152 -14.92 4.13 -0.94
C ASN A 152 -13.74 5.12 -1.10
N GLN A 153 -13.84 5.99 -2.10
CA GLN A 153 -12.78 6.95 -2.40
C GLN A 153 -12.60 8.00 -1.30
N GLU A 154 -13.69 8.40 -0.63
CA GLU A 154 -13.63 9.34 0.50
C GLU A 154 -12.85 8.74 1.68
N GLY A 155 -13.12 7.46 2.00
CA GLY A 155 -12.35 6.72 3.00
C GLY A 155 -10.87 6.60 2.64
N LYS A 156 -10.54 6.32 1.36
CA LYS A 156 -9.15 6.29 0.88
C LYS A 156 -8.46 7.65 1.00
N LEU A 157 -9.16 8.74 0.69
CA LEU A 157 -8.62 10.10 0.81
C LEU A 157 -8.36 10.48 2.27
N ALA A 158 -9.30 10.22 3.16
CA ALA A 158 -9.11 10.44 4.60
C ALA A 158 -7.95 9.60 5.14
N TYR A 159 -7.78 8.37 4.63
CA TYR A 159 -6.68 7.49 5.05
C TYR A 159 -5.32 8.02 4.55
N LEU A 160 -5.27 8.47 3.29
CA LEU A 160 -4.10 9.11 2.71
C LEU A 160 -3.69 10.34 3.54
N GLU A 161 -4.64 11.22 3.84
CA GLU A 161 -4.38 12.42 4.66
C GLU A 161 -3.82 12.03 6.03
N GLY A 162 -4.43 11.06 6.73
CA GLY A 162 -3.95 10.59 8.02
C GLY A 162 -2.53 10.03 7.96
N LEU A 163 -2.20 9.23 6.95
CA LEU A 163 -0.86 8.67 6.77
C LEU A 163 0.19 9.75 6.43
N VAL A 164 -0.14 10.71 5.56
CA VAL A 164 0.75 11.83 5.22
C VAL A 164 1.03 12.70 6.46
N GLN A 165 0.00 12.98 7.26
CA GLN A 165 0.17 13.68 8.53
C GLN A 165 1.04 12.90 9.51
N ALA A 166 0.82 11.59 9.65
CA ALA A 166 1.62 10.73 10.52
C ALA A 166 3.10 10.72 10.12
N LEU A 167 3.40 10.57 8.82
CA LEU A 167 4.76 10.62 8.28
C LEU A 167 5.42 11.98 8.52
N THR A 168 4.68 13.07 8.28
CA THR A 168 5.18 14.44 8.50
C THR A 168 5.50 14.70 9.97
N GLN A 169 4.64 14.26 10.89
CA GLN A 169 4.87 14.40 12.33
C GLN A 169 6.08 13.59 12.81
N GLN A 170 6.29 12.39 12.28
CA GLN A 170 7.46 11.56 12.59
C GLN A 170 8.76 12.28 12.23
N GLN A 171 8.85 12.88 11.04
CA GLN A 171 10.04 13.60 10.62
C GLN A 171 10.33 14.84 11.49
N GLN A 172 9.29 15.53 11.96
CA GLN A 172 9.46 16.66 12.88
C GLN A 172 10.05 16.23 14.23
N LEU A 173 9.74 15.02 14.70
CA LEU A 173 10.33 14.46 15.92
C LEU A 173 11.81 14.10 15.75
N GLU A 174 12.21 13.62 14.56
CA GLU A 174 13.62 13.29 14.27
C GLU A 174 14.53 14.51 14.19
N VAL A 175 14.02 15.65 13.70
CA VAL A 175 14.83 16.86 13.43
C VAL A 175 15.19 17.63 14.70
N ARG A 176 14.62 17.30 15.87
CA ARG A 176 14.84 18.07 17.11
C ARG A 176 16.31 17.95 17.55
N PRO A 177 17.13 19.01 17.38
CA PRO A 177 18.56 18.93 17.64
C PRO A 177 18.74 18.73 19.13
N THR A 178 19.47 17.68 19.51
CA THR A 178 19.98 17.47 20.87
C THR A 178 21.04 18.53 21.15
N GLY A 179 20.60 19.78 21.27
CA GLY A 179 21.41 20.94 21.55
C GLY A 179 22.04 20.81 22.93
N GLY A 180 23.28 20.35 22.95
CA GLY A 180 24.22 20.62 24.03
C GLY A 180 24.14 19.71 25.25
N CYS A 181 24.48 18.43 25.11
CA CYS A 181 25.08 17.69 26.23
C CYS A 181 26.06 16.63 25.70
N SER A 182 27.34 16.82 26.00
CA SER A 182 28.47 15.95 25.66
C SER A 182 28.43 14.60 26.40
N ARG A 183 27.38 13.81 26.23
CA ARG A 183 27.33 12.41 26.67
C ARG A 183 26.97 11.51 25.51
N ARG A 184 27.72 10.42 25.39
CA ARG A 184 27.50 9.29 24.48
C ARG A 184 26.06 8.77 24.62
N GLU A 185 25.14 9.34 23.87
CA GLU A 185 23.80 8.79 23.73
C GLU A 185 23.87 7.73 22.63
N LEU A 186 23.61 6.48 23.05
CA LEU A 186 23.39 5.36 22.15
C LEU A 186 22.32 5.76 21.14
N PRO A 187 22.47 5.43 19.84
CA PRO A 187 21.47 5.75 18.83
C PRO A 187 20.16 5.10 19.27
N LEU A 188 19.21 5.92 19.71
CA LEU A 188 17.87 5.48 20.04
C LEU A 188 17.24 4.97 18.74
N VAL A 189 17.17 3.65 18.63
CA VAL A 189 16.55 2.90 17.53
C VAL A 189 15.04 3.14 17.56
N PHE A 190 14.58 4.28 17.05
CA PHE A 190 13.15 4.59 16.86
C PHE A 190 12.74 4.51 15.36
N ALA A 191 13.39 3.63 14.59
CA ALA A 191 13.26 3.59 13.13
C ALA A 191 12.18 2.70 12.47
N PRO A 192 11.32 1.89 13.14
CA PRO A 192 10.43 0.99 12.39
C PRO A 192 9.14 1.65 11.88
N VAL A 193 8.72 2.79 12.43
CA VAL A 193 7.37 3.34 12.14
C VAL A 193 7.31 4.04 10.77
N GLY A 194 8.41 4.64 10.33
CA GLY A 194 8.48 5.30 9.02
C GLY A 194 8.33 4.32 7.86
N ALA A 195 8.98 3.14 7.93
CA ALA A 195 8.88 2.11 6.91
C ALA A 195 7.43 1.60 6.75
N ALA A 196 6.78 1.23 7.86
CA ALA A 196 5.41 0.76 7.84
C ALA A 196 4.43 1.82 7.30
N THR A 197 4.64 3.10 7.63
CA THR A 197 3.79 4.19 7.12
C THR A 197 3.93 4.34 5.60
N LEU A 198 5.15 4.21 5.06
CA LEU A 198 5.42 4.27 3.62
C LEU A 198 4.84 3.06 2.87
N GLU A 199 4.93 1.86 3.43
CA GLU A 199 4.32 0.65 2.85
C GLU A 199 2.79 0.76 2.77
N LEU A 200 2.15 1.30 3.82
CA LEU A 200 0.71 1.56 3.82
C LEU A 200 0.32 2.62 2.79
N LEU A 201 1.13 3.68 2.64
CA LEU A 201 0.94 4.70 1.60
C LEU A 201 1.05 4.09 0.20
N ASP A 202 2.05 3.24 -0.03
CA ASP A 202 2.29 2.59 -1.32
C ASP A 202 1.09 1.75 -1.74
N ALA A 203 0.66 0.83 -0.86
CA ALA A 203 -0.50 -0.02 -1.09
C ALA A 203 -1.81 0.78 -1.28
N LEU A 204 -1.99 1.87 -0.53
CA LEU A 204 -3.17 2.73 -0.66
C LEU A 204 -3.20 3.46 -2.01
N ILE A 205 -2.07 4.03 -2.42
CA ILE A 205 -1.97 4.85 -3.63
C ILE A 205 -2.12 3.98 -4.89
N ASP A 206 -1.59 2.76 -4.89
CA ASP A 206 -1.79 1.80 -5.97
C ASP A 206 -3.28 1.50 -6.20
N GLY A 207 -4.01 1.31 -5.10
CA GLY A 207 -5.44 1.01 -5.13
C GLY A 207 -6.39 2.21 -5.25
N MET A 208 -5.90 3.46 -5.26
CA MET A 208 -6.76 4.66 -5.27
C MET A 208 -6.79 5.41 -6.60
N GLU A 209 -7.84 6.19 -6.82
CA GLU A 209 -7.88 7.13 -7.93
C GLU A 209 -7.13 8.42 -7.56
N CYS A 210 -6.05 8.74 -8.29
CA CYS A 210 -5.19 9.88 -7.98
C CYS A 210 -5.49 11.14 -8.81
N GLY A 211 -6.50 11.09 -9.69
CA GLY A 211 -6.82 12.19 -10.62
C GLY A 211 -7.61 13.36 -10.02
N GLY A 212 -8.19 13.21 -8.84
CA GLY A 212 -8.95 14.27 -8.18
C GLY A 212 -8.06 15.33 -7.54
N GLU A 213 -8.53 16.58 -7.48
CA GLU A 213 -7.78 17.72 -6.88
C GLU A 213 -7.38 17.46 -5.43
N ALA A 214 -8.29 16.89 -4.62
CA ALA A 214 -8.01 16.55 -3.23
C ALA A 214 -6.91 15.47 -3.09
N ALA A 215 -6.93 14.45 -3.96
CA ALA A 215 -5.87 13.44 -4.01
C ALA A 215 -4.54 14.10 -4.37
N ALA A 216 -4.53 14.90 -5.44
CA ALA A 216 -3.34 15.59 -5.90
C ALA A 216 -2.70 16.45 -4.81
N GLN A 217 -3.50 17.25 -4.09
CA GLN A 217 -3.01 18.07 -2.99
C GLN A 217 -2.33 17.25 -1.88
N GLN A 218 -2.91 16.11 -1.48
CA GLN A 218 -2.31 15.25 -0.46
C GLN A 218 -1.03 14.58 -0.94
N LEU A 219 -0.98 14.18 -2.22
CA LEU A 219 0.23 13.62 -2.82
C LEU A 219 1.35 14.65 -2.94
N ASP A 220 1.03 15.91 -3.23
CA ASP A 220 2.02 17.00 -3.26
C ASP A 220 2.64 17.22 -1.86
N LEU A 221 1.82 17.12 -0.79
CA LEU A 221 2.29 17.18 0.59
C LEU A 221 3.19 15.99 0.97
N LEU A 222 2.97 14.82 0.36
CA LEU A 222 3.79 13.62 0.56
C LEU A 222 5.18 13.72 -0.08
N LEU A 223 5.36 14.52 -1.14
CA LEU A 223 6.63 14.58 -1.87
C LEU A 223 7.80 15.00 -0.99
N VAL A 224 7.59 15.99 -0.11
CA VAL A 224 8.64 16.52 0.77
C VAL A 224 9.18 15.44 1.72
N PRO A 225 8.35 14.77 2.55
CA PRO A 225 8.85 13.73 3.44
C PRO A 225 9.41 12.52 2.68
N LEU A 226 8.81 12.13 1.56
CA LEU A 226 9.31 11.03 0.73
C LEU A 226 10.73 11.30 0.21
N LEU A 227 10.96 12.49 -0.34
CA LEU A 227 12.27 12.90 -0.82
C LEU A 227 13.29 13.02 0.31
N ALA A 228 12.87 13.42 1.51
CA ALA A 228 13.74 13.43 2.68
C ALA A 228 14.20 12.01 3.03
N GLU A 229 13.31 11.01 3.02
CA GLU A 229 13.69 9.60 3.26
C GLU A 229 14.62 9.06 2.19
N LEU A 230 14.37 9.37 0.91
CA LEU A 230 15.26 8.97 -0.19
C LEU A 230 16.67 9.56 -0.03
N ARG A 231 16.79 10.81 0.43
CA ARG A 231 18.07 11.50 0.67
C ARG A 231 18.76 11.11 1.97
N ALA A 232 18.02 10.70 2.99
CA ALA A 232 18.56 10.34 4.31
C ALA A 232 19.54 9.17 4.26
N GLY A 233 19.56 8.45 3.13
CA GLY A 233 20.66 7.59 2.73
C GLY A 233 20.44 6.12 3.07
N ARG A 234 21.47 5.35 2.73
CA ARG A 234 21.46 3.88 2.64
C ARG A 234 21.26 3.22 4.00
N GLY A 235 20.70 2.01 3.98
CA GLY A 235 20.63 1.13 5.15
C GLY A 235 19.55 1.49 6.17
N ARG A 236 18.69 2.47 5.87
CA ARG A 236 17.44 2.66 6.64
C ARG A 236 16.42 1.61 6.20
N PRO A 237 15.69 0.98 7.12
CA PRO A 237 14.63 0.04 6.77
C PRO A 237 13.55 0.69 5.89
N ALA A 238 13.31 2.00 6.07
CA ALA A 238 12.34 2.77 5.29
C ALA A 238 12.73 3.01 3.82
N SER A 239 13.99 2.77 3.43
CA SER A 239 14.46 3.10 2.08
C SER A 239 13.78 2.27 0.98
N GLN A 240 13.53 0.98 1.21
CA GLN A 240 12.84 0.12 0.25
C GLN A 240 11.42 0.62 -0.01
N ALA A 241 10.66 0.85 1.07
CA ALA A 241 9.30 1.37 1.02
C ALA A 241 9.24 2.74 0.33
N ALA A 242 10.20 3.64 0.60
CA ALA A 242 10.28 4.94 -0.05
C ALA A 242 10.52 4.82 -1.56
N VAL A 243 11.40 3.93 -2.01
CA VAL A 243 11.68 3.74 -3.44
C VAL A 243 10.48 3.09 -4.14
N SER A 244 9.82 2.12 -3.51
CA SER A 244 8.59 1.49 -4.01
C SER A 244 7.47 2.52 -4.19
N LEU A 245 7.19 3.29 -3.13
CA LEU A 245 6.18 4.35 -3.14
C LEU A 245 6.45 5.40 -4.23
N LEU A 246 7.71 5.78 -4.44
CA LEU A 246 8.09 6.69 -5.52
C LEU A 246 7.75 6.13 -6.91
N GLY A 247 8.01 4.83 -7.13
CA GLY A 247 7.65 4.12 -8.35
C GLY A 247 6.14 4.16 -8.58
N THR A 248 5.36 3.76 -7.58
CA THR A 248 3.89 3.80 -7.60
C THR A 248 3.37 5.20 -7.89
N LEU A 249 3.91 6.24 -7.24
CA LEU A 249 3.53 7.64 -7.53
C LEU A 249 3.77 8.02 -8.99
N CYS A 250 4.90 7.64 -9.57
CA CYS A 250 5.21 7.94 -10.97
C CYS A 250 4.32 7.18 -11.96
N GLU A 251 3.80 6.02 -11.58
CA GLU A 251 2.84 5.26 -12.40
C GLU A 251 1.44 5.83 -12.31
N ARG A 252 0.98 6.11 -11.09
CA ARG A 252 -0.36 6.63 -10.84
C ARG A 252 -0.51 8.09 -11.27
N ARG A 253 0.59 8.87 -11.25
CA ARG A 253 0.65 10.28 -11.67
C ARG A 253 1.94 10.57 -12.46
N PRO A 254 2.01 10.20 -13.74
CA PRO A 254 3.19 10.41 -14.57
C PRO A 254 3.66 11.86 -14.65
N GLU A 255 2.75 12.83 -14.53
CA GLU A 255 3.07 14.26 -14.53
C GLU A 255 3.98 14.68 -13.36
N LEU A 256 3.95 13.96 -12.23
CA LEU A 256 4.81 14.22 -11.07
C LEU A 256 6.28 13.90 -11.34
N ALA A 257 6.59 13.07 -12.35
CA ALA A 257 7.95 12.67 -12.64
C ALA A 257 8.85 13.89 -12.94
N ALA A 258 8.33 14.93 -13.61
CA ALA A 258 9.11 16.15 -13.89
C ALA A 258 9.48 16.92 -12.61
N GLU A 259 8.54 17.05 -11.66
CA GLU A 259 8.77 17.71 -10.38
C GLU A 259 9.73 16.90 -9.50
N LEU A 260 9.52 15.58 -9.40
CA LEU A 260 10.39 14.66 -8.68
C LEU A 260 11.83 14.71 -9.21
N ARG A 261 12.01 14.76 -10.54
CA ARG A 261 13.33 14.95 -11.16
C ARG A 261 13.96 16.28 -10.76
N ALA A 262 13.21 17.38 -10.85
CA ALA A 262 13.70 18.70 -10.44
C ALA A 262 14.06 18.75 -8.95
N ALA A 263 13.37 17.98 -8.11
CA ALA A 263 13.65 17.86 -6.69
C ALA A 263 14.81 16.89 -6.36
N GLY A 264 15.46 16.29 -7.37
CA GLY A 264 16.62 15.42 -7.19
C GLY A 264 16.30 13.97 -6.84
N ALA A 265 15.09 13.49 -7.14
CA ALA A 265 14.72 12.08 -6.93
C ALA A 265 15.64 11.11 -7.70
N VAL A 266 16.08 11.49 -8.91
CA VAL A 266 16.97 10.68 -9.77
C VAL A 266 18.24 10.29 -9.02
N ALA A 267 18.95 11.26 -8.44
CA ALA A 267 20.15 11.00 -7.66
C ALA A 267 19.84 10.13 -6.44
N GLY A 268 18.74 10.38 -5.73
CA GLY A 268 18.33 9.57 -4.58
C GLY A 268 18.11 8.10 -4.93
N VAL A 269 17.35 7.83 -5.98
CA VAL A 269 17.05 6.46 -6.44
C VAL A 269 18.29 5.77 -6.99
N ALA A 270 19.13 6.47 -7.75
CA ALA A 270 20.38 5.91 -8.27
C ALA A 270 21.33 5.43 -7.16
N GLN A 271 21.33 6.10 -6.00
CA GLN A 271 22.10 5.66 -4.84
C GLN A 271 21.55 4.36 -4.23
N HIS A 272 20.24 4.15 -4.24
CA HIS A 272 19.61 2.88 -3.81
C HIS A 272 19.88 1.76 -4.80
N LEU A 273 19.83 2.03 -6.11
CA LEU A 273 20.21 1.05 -7.13
C LEU A 273 21.68 0.62 -6.98
N LEU A 274 22.60 1.53 -6.69
CA LEU A 274 24.02 1.16 -6.55
C LEU A 274 24.36 0.38 -5.28
N HIS A 275 23.59 0.53 -4.21
CA HIS A 275 24.03 0.14 -2.86
C HIS A 275 22.97 -0.54 -2.00
N GLY A 276 21.75 -0.73 -2.50
CA GLY A 276 20.68 -1.45 -1.83
C GLY A 276 20.89 -2.96 -1.81
N SER A 277 20.01 -3.67 -1.10
CA SER A 277 19.82 -5.11 -1.29
C SER A 277 19.27 -5.38 -2.70
N GLN A 278 19.38 -6.61 -3.19
CA GLN A 278 18.87 -6.99 -4.51
C GLN A 278 17.41 -6.58 -4.73
N GLU A 279 16.55 -6.79 -3.73
CA GLU A 279 15.14 -6.34 -3.77
C GLU A 279 15.00 -4.82 -3.93
N VAL A 280 15.78 -4.04 -3.18
CA VAL A 280 15.80 -2.57 -3.28
C VAL A 280 16.33 -2.12 -4.64
N GLN A 281 17.33 -2.83 -5.17
CA GLN A 281 17.92 -2.55 -6.47
C GLN A 281 16.91 -2.74 -7.60
N ASP A 282 16.13 -3.83 -7.56
CA ASP A 282 15.11 -4.11 -8.57
C ASP A 282 14.02 -3.02 -8.58
N VAL A 283 13.48 -2.70 -7.40
CA VAL A 283 12.48 -1.62 -7.26
C VAL A 283 13.07 -0.26 -7.63
N ALA A 284 14.34 0.00 -7.32
CA ALA A 284 15.03 1.22 -7.73
C ALA A 284 15.23 1.32 -9.24
N ALA A 285 15.48 0.20 -9.93
CA ALA A 285 15.59 0.17 -11.39
C ALA A 285 14.26 0.59 -12.05
N ARG A 286 13.13 0.03 -11.59
CA ARG A 286 11.79 0.44 -12.04
C ARG A 286 11.51 1.91 -11.73
N ALA A 287 11.70 2.36 -10.49
CA ALA A 287 11.46 3.75 -10.11
C ALA A 287 12.32 4.73 -10.95
N LEU A 288 13.59 4.40 -11.20
CA LEU A 288 14.49 5.23 -12.00
C LEU A 288 14.09 5.25 -13.48
N TRP A 289 13.64 4.12 -14.03
CA TRP A 289 13.07 4.07 -15.38
C TRP A 289 11.82 4.94 -15.49
N LEU A 290 10.89 4.86 -14.53
CA LEU A 290 9.66 5.66 -14.53
C LEU A 290 9.94 7.17 -14.47
N LEU A 291 10.96 7.59 -13.74
CA LEU A 291 11.42 8.97 -13.72
C LEU A 291 12.00 9.41 -15.07
N ALA A 292 12.74 8.52 -15.75
CA ALA A 292 13.51 8.85 -16.95
C ALA A 292 12.79 8.61 -18.28
N LYS A 293 11.73 7.78 -18.32
CA LYS A 293 11.11 7.29 -19.57
C LYS A 293 10.67 8.42 -20.51
N ASP A 294 10.13 9.50 -19.96
CA ASP A 294 9.60 10.64 -20.71
C ASP A 294 10.63 11.76 -20.94
N ASP A 295 11.76 11.74 -20.23
CA ASP A 295 12.86 12.71 -20.41
C ASP A 295 14.21 12.09 -20.06
N LYS A 296 14.73 11.33 -21.02
CA LYS A 296 16.01 10.63 -20.90
C LYS A 296 17.20 11.56 -20.68
N LYS A 297 17.06 12.87 -20.91
CA LYS A 297 18.14 13.84 -20.70
C LYS A 297 18.53 13.94 -19.22
N CYS A 298 17.64 13.56 -18.30
CA CYS A 298 17.98 13.51 -16.88
C CYS A 298 19.06 12.47 -16.54
N LEU A 299 19.31 11.52 -17.44
CA LEU A 299 20.40 10.56 -17.29
C LEU A 299 21.73 11.12 -17.78
N ALA A 300 21.74 12.16 -18.63
CA ALA A 300 22.97 12.68 -19.23
C ALA A 300 23.90 13.33 -18.20
N ALA A 301 25.21 13.14 -18.37
CA ALA A 301 26.24 13.69 -17.48
C ALA A 301 26.12 15.22 -17.32
N GLU A 302 25.80 15.91 -18.41
CA GLU A 302 25.69 17.38 -18.46
C GLU A 302 24.61 17.94 -17.54
N GLN A 303 23.56 17.17 -17.26
CA GLN A 303 22.51 17.61 -16.34
C GLN A 303 22.89 17.41 -14.87
N GLY A 304 23.88 16.56 -14.57
CA GLY A 304 24.33 16.28 -13.21
C GLY A 304 23.28 15.66 -12.29
N LEU A 305 22.10 15.28 -12.80
CA LEU A 305 20.97 14.79 -12.00
C LEU A 305 21.15 13.35 -11.52
N LEU A 306 22.03 12.57 -12.17
CA LEU A 306 22.26 11.17 -11.81
C LEU A 306 22.96 11.03 -10.44
N GLY A 307 23.79 12.01 -10.06
CA GLY A 307 24.49 12.00 -8.77
C GLY A 307 25.47 10.84 -8.54
N CYS A 308 25.79 10.05 -9.56
CA CYS A 308 26.75 8.95 -9.52
C CYS A 308 27.40 8.72 -10.90
N GLU A 309 28.39 7.81 -10.96
CA GLU A 309 29.02 7.43 -12.23
C GLU A 309 28.09 6.52 -13.05
N ALA A 310 27.83 6.90 -14.30
CA ALA A 310 26.95 6.15 -15.20
C ALA A 310 27.44 4.71 -15.44
N SER A 311 28.76 4.50 -15.56
CA SER A 311 29.34 3.16 -15.75
C SER A 311 29.12 2.23 -14.54
N ALA A 312 29.11 2.77 -13.31
CA ALA A 312 28.81 1.99 -12.12
C ALA A 312 27.33 1.56 -12.11
N LEU A 313 26.44 2.47 -12.49
CA LEU A 313 25.01 2.20 -12.59
C LEU A 313 24.72 1.14 -13.66
N ALA A 314 25.36 1.27 -14.82
CA ALA A 314 25.25 0.31 -15.92
C ALA A 314 25.64 -1.12 -15.50
N ARG A 315 26.76 -1.29 -14.79
CA ARG A 315 27.19 -2.61 -14.30
C ARG A 315 26.15 -3.24 -13.38
N MET A 316 25.53 -2.44 -12.52
CA MET A 316 24.49 -2.93 -11.63
C MET A 316 23.24 -3.37 -12.40
N LEU A 317 22.81 -2.58 -13.39
CA LEU A 317 21.67 -2.95 -14.25
C LEU A 317 21.94 -4.24 -15.03
N VAL A 318 23.14 -4.40 -15.57
CA VAL A 318 23.54 -5.65 -16.24
C VAL A 318 23.48 -6.84 -15.27
N GLN A 319 23.98 -6.66 -14.03
CA GLN A 319 23.90 -7.71 -13.01
C GLN A 319 22.45 -8.09 -12.69
N LEU A 320 21.54 -7.12 -12.55
CA LEU A 320 20.12 -7.41 -12.30
C LEU A 320 19.50 -8.21 -13.45
N ILE A 321 19.78 -7.84 -14.71
CA ILE A 321 19.29 -8.56 -15.89
C ILE A 321 19.86 -9.99 -15.92
N GLU A 322 21.14 -10.18 -15.63
CA GLU A 322 21.78 -11.51 -15.59
C GLU A 322 21.16 -12.40 -14.50
N VAL A 323 20.80 -11.85 -13.34
CA VAL A 323 20.10 -12.61 -12.28
C VAL A 323 18.68 -12.97 -12.71
N ALA A 324 17.95 -12.02 -13.31
CA ALA A 324 16.62 -12.24 -13.86
C ALA A 324 16.58 -13.41 -14.85
N ASP A 325 17.48 -13.38 -15.84
CA ASP A 325 17.57 -14.39 -16.89
C ASP A 325 17.93 -15.77 -16.29
N ALA A 326 18.79 -15.79 -15.27
CA ALA A 326 19.17 -17.02 -14.58
C ALA A 326 18.02 -17.61 -13.74
N GLU A 327 17.20 -16.77 -13.10
CA GLU A 327 16.02 -17.21 -12.37
C GLU A 327 14.93 -17.73 -13.32
N GLU A 328 14.67 -17.04 -14.43
CA GLU A 328 13.74 -17.50 -15.46
C GLU A 328 14.19 -18.84 -16.08
N ALA A 329 15.49 -19.02 -16.32
CA ALA A 329 16.03 -20.29 -16.80
C ALA A 329 15.81 -21.44 -15.81
N ARG A 330 16.02 -21.21 -14.50
CA ARG A 330 15.77 -22.22 -13.46
C ARG A 330 14.29 -22.60 -13.38
N GLN A 331 13.39 -21.62 -13.47
CA GLN A 331 11.95 -21.89 -13.45
C GLN A 331 11.51 -22.75 -14.64
N ARG A 332 12.03 -22.47 -15.84
CA ARG A 332 11.77 -23.30 -17.03
C ARG A 332 12.27 -24.74 -16.85
N GLU A 333 13.43 -24.94 -16.24
CA GLU A 333 13.96 -26.29 -15.94
C GLU A 333 13.10 -27.04 -14.91
N GLU A 334 12.56 -26.35 -13.90
CA GLU A 334 11.65 -26.93 -12.90
C GLU A 334 10.30 -27.33 -13.52
N GLU A 335 9.74 -26.50 -14.40
CA GLU A 335 8.51 -26.79 -15.14
C GLU A 335 8.65 -27.98 -16.08
N ASP A 336 9.76 -28.04 -16.83
CA ASP A 336 10.04 -29.14 -17.76
C ASP A 336 10.42 -30.45 -17.02
N GLY A 337 11.01 -30.35 -15.83
CA GLY A 337 11.38 -31.49 -14.98
C GLY A 337 10.22 -32.11 -14.19
N GLY A 338 9.12 -31.39 -13.99
CA GLY A 338 7.96 -31.81 -13.20
C GLY A 338 7.02 -32.82 -13.88
N ALA A 339 7.19 -33.12 -15.17
CA ALA A 339 6.30 -34.00 -15.94
C ALA A 339 6.50 -35.51 -15.71
N GLY A 340 7.31 -35.93 -14.73
CA GLY A 340 7.85 -37.29 -14.65
C GLY A 340 7.74 -38.00 -13.30
N SER A 341 6.54 -38.27 -12.79
CA SER A 341 6.13 -39.64 -12.38
C SER A 341 4.71 -39.65 -11.81
N GLY A 342 3.78 -40.21 -12.58
CA GLY A 342 2.50 -40.66 -12.05
C GLY A 342 2.73 -41.84 -11.09
N ALA A 343 2.67 -41.56 -9.80
CA ALA A 343 2.30 -42.54 -8.79
C ALA A 343 0.83 -42.30 -8.46
N GLU A 344 -0.05 -43.12 -9.03
CA GLU A 344 -1.45 -43.25 -8.64
C GLU A 344 -1.49 -43.64 -7.15
N GLY A 345 -1.68 -42.64 -6.28
CA GLY A 345 -1.86 -42.81 -4.85
C GLY A 345 -3.17 -42.16 -4.42
N ASP A 346 -4.22 -42.96 -4.37
CA ASP A 346 -5.53 -42.61 -3.82
C ASP A 346 -5.37 -42.17 -2.35
N ALA A 347 -5.60 -40.88 -2.05
CA ALA A 347 -5.74 -40.38 -0.69
C ALA A 347 -6.80 -39.26 -0.62
N PRO A 348 -7.85 -39.40 0.21
CA PRO A 348 -8.91 -38.42 0.32
C PRO A 348 -8.63 -37.38 1.40
N GLY A 349 -9.01 -36.14 1.10
CA GLY A 349 -9.71 -35.24 2.01
C GLY A 349 -8.90 -34.55 3.11
N GLY A 350 -8.53 -33.28 2.86
CA GLY A 350 -8.06 -32.39 3.92
C GLY A 350 -7.71 -31.00 3.39
N ALA A 351 -8.73 -30.19 3.09
CA ALA A 351 -8.57 -28.79 2.72
C ALA A 351 -8.22 -27.94 3.95
N ALA A 352 -7.04 -27.34 3.95
CA ALA A 352 -6.72 -26.17 4.75
C ALA A 352 -5.82 -25.27 3.91
N GLY A 353 -6.33 -24.10 3.53
CA GLY A 353 -5.66 -23.13 2.69
C GLY A 353 -4.36 -22.67 3.34
N VAL A 354 -3.24 -23.01 2.70
CA VAL A 354 -1.96 -22.36 2.95
C VAL A 354 -1.97 -21.09 2.11
N VAL A 355 -2.04 -19.95 2.79
CA VAL A 355 -1.74 -18.65 2.21
C VAL A 355 -0.23 -18.63 1.97
N GLY A 356 0.19 -19.18 0.83
CA GLY A 356 1.54 -18.99 0.32
C GLY A 356 1.65 -17.54 -0.12
N GLY A 357 2.53 -16.77 0.53
CA GLY A 357 2.96 -15.49 -0.03
C GLY A 357 3.50 -15.72 -1.45
N PRO A 358 3.38 -14.74 -2.35
CA PRO A 358 3.89 -14.86 -3.71
C PRO A 358 5.35 -15.32 -3.66
N PRO A 359 5.75 -16.31 -4.48
CA PRO A 359 7.14 -16.71 -4.55
C PRO A 359 7.99 -15.49 -4.90
N ALA A 360 9.22 -15.40 -4.41
CA ALA A 360 10.16 -14.31 -4.71
C ALA A 360 10.43 -14.08 -6.22
N ALA A 361 9.83 -14.90 -7.08
CA ALA A 361 9.79 -14.80 -8.53
C ALA A 361 8.93 -13.65 -9.10
N ASP A 362 8.04 -13.03 -8.31
CA ASP A 362 7.04 -12.09 -8.85
C ASP A 362 7.52 -10.64 -9.07
N ILE A 363 8.74 -10.29 -8.67
CA ILE A 363 9.24 -8.92 -8.83
C ILE A 363 10.64 -8.96 -9.41
N CYS A 364 10.71 -9.14 -10.73
CA CYS A 364 11.91 -8.88 -11.48
C CYS A 364 11.61 -7.85 -12.57
N HIS A 365 12.03 -6.60 -12.33
CA HIS A 365 11.89 -5.48 -13.24
C HIS A 365 12.99 -5.45 -14.32
N ALA A 366 13.26 -6.63 -14.91
CA ALA A 366 14.31 -6.83 -15.91
C ALA A 366 14.08 -6.02 -17.19
N GLU A 367 12.81 -5.87 -17.61
CA GLU A 367 12.45 -5.06 -18.78
C GLU A 367 12.75 -3.57 -18.54
N GLU A 368 12.38 -3.05 -17.37
CA GLU A 368 12.68 -1.68 -16.96
C GLU A 368 14.18 -1.46 -16.81
N ALA A 369 14.90 -2.42 -16.20
CA ALA A 369 16.35 -2.37 -16.08
C ALA A 369 17.03 -2.35 -17.46
N SER A 370 16.54 -3.16 -18.41
CA SER A 370 17.02 -3.18 -19.80
C SER A 370 16.72 -1.86 -20.53
N ALA A 371 15.50 -1.34 -20.37
CA ALA A 371 15.10 -0.06 -20.95
C ALA A 371 15.93 1.11 -20.41
N LEU A 372 16.20 1.11 -19.11
CA LEU A 372 17.05 2.07 -18.44
C LEU A 372 18.51 1.96 -18.89
N LEU A 373 19.05 0.74 -19.02
CA LEU A 373 20.40 0.49 -19.54
C LEU A 373 20.57 1.01 -20.97
N LYS A 374 19.59 0.76 -21.86
CA LYS A 374 19.56 1.34 -23.21
C LYS A 374 19.57 2.87 -23.19
N ALA A 375 18.74 3.47 -22.33
CA ALA A 375 18.66 4.92 -22.21
C ALA A 375 19.97 5.52 -21.68
N LEU A 376 20.64 4.83 -20.75
CA LEU A 376 21.92 5.22 -20.20
C LEU A 376 23.05 5.10 -21.24
N ALA A 377 23.10 4.02 -22.01
CA ALA A 377 24.05 3.84 -23.11
C ALA A 377 23.92 4.95 -24.16
N ALA A 378 22.68 5.32 -24.54
CA ALA A 378 22.43 6.42 -25.47
C ALA A 378 22.89 7.80 -24.95
N ALA A 379 23.00 7.96 -23.63
CA ALA A 379 23.43 9.20 -22.99
C ALA A 379 24.93 9.24 -22.65
N HIS A 380 25.60 8.08 -22.57
CA HIS A 380 26.99 7.94 -22.11
C HIS A 380 27.77 6.93 -22.98
N PRO A 381 28.72 7.38 -23.82
CA PRO A 381 29.49 6.51 -24.70
C PRO A 381 30.27 5.40 -23.98
N GLU A 382 30.74 5.65 -22.76
CA GLU A 382 31.43 4.64 -21.94
C GLU A 382 30.50 3.50 -21.49
N VAL A 383 29.20 3.75 -21.39
CA VAL A 383 28.20 2.72 -21.08
C VAL A 383 27.87 1.91 -22.32
N GLU A 384 27.80 2.55 -23.49
CA GLU A 384 27.62 1.87 -24.77
C GLU A 384 28.72 0.83 -25.02
N GLN A 385 29.99 1.20 -24.81
CA GLN A 385 31.13 0.26 -24.91
C GLN A 385 30.99 -0.94 -23.96
N LEU A 386 30.56 -0.69 -22.71
CA LEU A 386 30.37 -1.75 -21.72
C LEU A 386 29.28 -2.75 -22.14
N VAL A 387 28.19 -2.24 -22.72
CA VAL A 387 27.07 -3.07 -23.18
C VAL A 387 27.47 -3.89 -24.41
N GLU A 388 28.25 -3.32 -25.33
CA GLU A 388 28.80 -4.03 -26.49
C GLU A 388 29.77 -5.14 -26.08
N GLU A 389 30.70 -4.87 -25.16
CA GLU A 389 31.70 -5.83 -24.69
C GLU A 389 31.11 -7.04 -23.98
N ARG A 390 29.99 -6.86 -23.25
CA ARG A 390 29.35 -7.92 -22.48
C ARG A 390 28.35 -8.76 -23.26
N GLU A 391 28.07 -8.42 -24.53
CA GLU A 391 27.02 -9.05 -25.32
C GLU A 391 25.68 -9.15 -24.57
N VAL A 392 25.39 -8.17 -23.69
CA VAL A 392 24.20 -8.22 -22.83
C VAL A 392 22.99 -8.40 -23.74
N PRO A 393 22.13 -9.42 -23.51
CA PRO A 393 20.93 -9.62 -24.31
C PRO A 393 20.01 -8.44 -24.03
N ILE A 394 20.21 -7.37 -24.78
CA ILE A 394 19.30 -6.24 -24.80
C ILE A 394 18.00 -6.79 -25.37
N ALA A 395 16.99 -6.99 -24.51
CA ALA A 395 15.68 -7.49 -24.91
C ALA A 395 15.23 -6.74 -26.16
N ARG A 396 15.31 -7.42 -27.31
CA ARG A 396 14.84 -6.89 -28.58
C ARG A 396 13.34 -6.83 -28.39
N HIS A 397 12.77 -5.61 -28.39
CA HIS A 397 11.36 -5.39 -28.17
C HIS A 397 10.56 -6.50 -28.86
N SER A 398 9.91 -7.34 -28.06
CA SER A 398 8.90 -8.29 -28.52
C SER A 398 7.68 -7.47 -28.92
N SER A 399 7.84 -6.65 -29.97
CA SER A 399 6.78 -5.91 -30.62
C SER A 399 5.91 -6.89 -31.40
N GLN A 400 5.27 -7.85 -30.71
CA GLN A 400 4.32 -8.80 -31.28
C GLN A 400 3.71 -9.76 -30.23
N LYS A 401 2.89 -9.27 -29.31
CA LYS A 401 1.76 -10.07 -28.78
C LYS A 401 0.50 -9.22 -28.57
N CYS A 402 -0.52 -9.54 -29.38
CA CYS A 402 -1.95 -9.42 -29.11
C CYS A 402 -2.57 -8.04 -28.84
N CYS A 403 -2.76 -7.26 -29.91
CA CYS A 403 -4.07 -6.61 -30.08
C CYS A 403 -5.01 -7.65 -30.71
N ILE A 404 -5.75 -8.39 -29.88
CA ILE A 404 -7.02 -8.98 -30.30
C ILE A 404 -8.03 -7.85 -30.09
N GLN A 405 -8.52 -7.28 -31.20
CA GLN A 405 -9.71 -6.43 -31.22
C GLN A 405 -10.97 -7.30 -31.20
#